data_AF-A0A6A6KTR6-F1
#
_entry.id   AF-A0A6A6KTR6-F1
#
_cell.length_a   1.000
_cell.length_b   1.000
_cell.length_c   1.000
_cell.angle_alpha   90.00
_cell.angle_beta   90.00
_cell.angle_gamma   90.00
#
_symmetry.space_group_name_H-M   'P 1'
#
loop_
_entity.id
_entity.type
_entity.pdbx_description
1 polymer ?
#
loop_
_entity_poly.entity_id
_entity_poly.type
_entity_poly.pdbx_seq_one_letter_code
_entity_poly.pdbx_strand_id
1 'polypeptide(L)'
;MKGIRLRDIPSFIRTTDPEDGMLEFIISETKRAQKATAIILNTFDALEHDVLSALSPLLPPVYSIGSLQLLLNNVKDEDLKLIGSNLWKEESGCLEWLDSKKPNSVVYVNFGSITVMTSEQLVEFAWGLANSNKTFLWVIRPDLVAGIPRCKEWGIGMEINSNVKRDEVESLVIELMDSDKGKQMKKKAMEWRKMAEEAAASSDGSSFQSLNNLINQALLSSSRN
;
A
#
# COMPACT_ATOMS: atom_id res chain seq x y z
N MET A 1 -15.38 8.30 -8.14
CA MET A 1 -15.14 8.23 -6.68
C MET A 1 -16.25 8.95 -5.92
N LYS A 2 -17.21 8.22 -5.33
CA LYS A 2 -18.29 8.81 -4.53
C LYS A 2 -17.86 8.86 -3.06
N GLY A 3 -18.06 9.99 -2.38
CA GLY A 3 -17.88 10.10 -0.92
C GLY A 3 -16.49 10.56 -0.43
N ILE A 4 -15.55 10.85 -1.32
CA ILE A 4 -14.24 11.42 -0.97
C ILE A 4 -14.40 12.87 -0.49
N ARG A 5 -13.75 13.22 0.62
CA ARG A 5 -13.69 14.59 1.17
C ARG A 5 -12.28 15.14 1.05
N LEU A 6 -12.12 16.45 1.23
CA LEU A 6 -10.81 17.11 1.19
C LEU A 6 -9.77 16.48 2.13
N ARG A 7 -10.19 16.01 3.31
CA ARG A 7 -9.32 15.34 4.28
C ARG A 7 -8.76 13.99 3.80
N ASP A 8 -9.41 13.40 2.81
CA ASP A 8 -9.07 12.09 2.24
C ASP A 8 -8.10 12.24 1.04
N ILE A 9 -7.88 13.48 0.54
CA ILE A 9 -6.89 13.81 -0.51
C ILE A 9 -5.47 13.96 0.13
N PRO A 10 -4.37 13.64 -0.59
CA PRO A 10 -3.01 13.80 -0.07
C PRO A 10 -2.78 15.14 0.63
N SER A 11 -2.15 15.10 1.81
CA SER A 11 -1.98 16.29 2.68
C SER A 11 -1.17 17.40 2.04
N PHE A 12 -0.39 17.10 1.01
CA PHE A 12 0.42 18.05 0.26
C PHE A 12 -0.38 19.16 -0.42
N ILE A 13 -1.67 18.95 -0.70
CA ILE A 13 -2.53 20.01 -1.26
C ILE A 13 -3.26 20.83 -0.18
N ARG A 14 -3.13 20.44 1.10
CA ARG A 14 -3.84 21.05 2.23
C ARG A 14 -2.93 22.08 2.90
N THR A 15 -2.55 23.09 2.14
CA THR A 15 -1.68 24.19 2.57
C THR A 15 -2.36 25.54 2.33
N THR A 16 -2.02 26.53 3.15
CA THR A 16 -2.44 27.94 2.94
C THR A 16 -1.29 28.79 2.41
N ASP A 17 -0.10 28.22 2.31
CA ASP A 17 1.08 28.88 1.76
C ASP A 17 1.03 28.83 0.23
N PRO A 18 0.92 29.98 -0.46
CA PRO A 18 0.94 30.01 -1.92
C PRO A 18 2.29 29.61 -2.53
N GLU A 19 3.37 29.60 -1.73
CA GLU A 19 4.73 29.22 -2.14
C GLU A 19 5.14 27.85 -1.59
N ASP A 20 4.16 27.02 -1.20
CA ASP A 20 4.41 25.65 -0.74
C ASP A 20 5.07 24.81 -1.84
N GLY A 21 6.36 24.50 -1.64
CA GLY A 21 7.17 23.81 -2.65
C GLY A 21 6.69 22.39 -2.96
N MET A 22 5.99 21.72 -2.04
CA MET A 22 5.46 20.38 -2.28
C MET A 22 4.20 20.44 -3.15
N LEU A 23 3.33 21.43 -2.91
CA LEU A 23 2.20 21.70 -3.80
C LEU A 23 2.69 22.09 -5.20
N GLU A 24 3.68 22.98 -5.31
CA GLU A 24 4.26 23.38 -6.60
C GLU A 24 4.84 22.16 -7.34
N PHE A 25 5.60 21.31 -6.65
CA PHE A 25 6.15 20.08 -7.20
C PHE A 25 5.05 19.16 -7.75
N ILE A 26 3.97 18.91 -6.99
CA ILE A 26 2.86 18.05 -7.44
C ILE A 26 2.19 18.62 -8.67
N ILE A 27 1.97 19.94 -8.72
CA ILE A 27 1.38 20.61 -9.89
C ILE A 27 2.29 20.45 -11.11
N SER A 28 3.60 20.64 -10.95
CA SER A 28 4.59 20.44 -12.01
C SER A 28 4.58 19.01 -12.54
N GLU A 29 4.67 18.02 -11.65
CA GLU A 29 4.75 16.61 -12.06
C GLU A 29 3.43 16.12 -12.67
N THR A 30 2.28 16.61 -12.19
CA THR A 30 0.98 16.32 -12.82
C THR A 30 0.91 16.83 -14.26
N LYS A 31 1.41 18.06 -14.51
CA LYS A 31 1.51 18.60 -15.88
C LYS A 31 2.51 17.84 -16.74
N ARG A 32 3.58 17.32 -16.15
CA ARG A 32 4.59 16.51 -16.85
C ARG A 32 4.07 15.13 -17.21
N ALA A 33 3.30 14.50 -16.33
CA ALA A 33 2.67 13.20 -16.58
C ALA A 33 1.80 13.20 -17.84
N GLN A 34 1.12 14.32 -18.14
CA GLN A 34 0.34 14.49 -19.37
C GLN A 34 1.18 14.42 -20.67
N LYS A 35 2.49 14.62 -20.56
CA LYS A 35 3.45 14.60 -21.68
C LYS A 35 4.27 13.31 -21.74
N ALA A 36 4.05 12.38 -20.81
CA ALA A 36 4.75 11.10 -20.82
C ALA A 36 4.34 10.25 -22.03
N THR A 37 5.18 9.31 -22.42
CA THR A 37 4.81 8.32 -23.45
C THR A 37 3.76 7.33 -22.93
N ALA A 38 3.87 6.98 -21.65
CA ALA A 38 2.99 6.05 -20.95
C ALA A 38 3.04 6.32 -19.44
N ILE A 39 1.97 5.95 -18.73
CA ILE A 39 1.89 5.97 -17.27
C ILE A 39 1.78 4.54 -16.78
N ILE A 40 2.62 4.16 -15.81
CA ILE A 40 2.64 2.82 -15.23
C ILE A 40 2.11 2.92 -13.80
N LEU A 41 1.08 2.13 -13.48
CA LEU A 41 0.48 2.09 -12.15
C LEU A 41 0.61 0.67 -11.57
N ASN A 42 1.11 0.56 -10.34
CA ASN A 42 1.12 -0.70 -9.58
C ASN A 42 -0.27 -0.95 -8.95
N THR A 43 -1.24 -1.22 -9.81
CA THR A 43 -2.62 -1.57 -9.46
C THR A 43 -3.17 -2.49 -10.55
N PHE A 44 -4.40 -2.98 -10.40
CA PHE A 44 -5.08 -3.79 -11.42
C PHE A 44 -6.51 -3.32 -11.63
N ASP A 45 -7.04 -3.53 -12.83
CA ASP A 45 -8.34 -2.99 -13.25
C ASP A 45 -9.47 -3.34 -12.28
N ALA A 46 -9.56 -4.60 -11.86
CA ALA A 46 -10.64 -5.03 -10.98
C ALA A 46 -10.65 -4.37 -9.59
N LEU A 47 -9.54 -3.76 -9.16
CA LEU A 47 -9.45 -2.98 -7.92
C LEU A 47 -9.90 -1.52 -8.10
N GLU A 48 -9.53 -0.90 -9.23
CA GLU A 48 -9.62 0.55 -9.42
C GLU A 48 -10.25 0.97 -10.77
N HIS A 49 -11.10 0.12 -11.36
CA HIS A 49 -11.69 0.31 -12.68
C HIS A 49 -12.25 1.73 -12.92
N ASP A 50 -13.04 2.25 -11.99
CA ASP A 50 -13.63 3.59 -12.08
C ASP A 50 -12.57 4.70 -12.10
N VAL A 51 -11.48 4.52 -11.34
CA VAL A 51 -10.37 5.49 -11.27
C VAL A 51 -9.56 5.44 -12.55
N LEU A 52 -9.19 4.24 -13.02
CA LEU A 52 -8.46 4.06 -14.27
C LEU A 52 -9.25 4.58 -15.47
N SER A 53 -10.56 4.32 -15.52
CA SER A 53 -11.46 4.84 -16.55
C SER A 53 -11.54 6.36 -16.54
N ALA A 54 -11.53 6.98 -15.36
CA ALA A 54 -11.52 8.43 -15.23
C ALA A 54 -10.17 9.07 -15.61
N LEU A 55 -9.05 8.36 -15.40
CA LEU A 55 -7.71 8.82 -15.75
C LEU A 55 -7.39 8.67 -17.25
N SER A 56 -7.92 7.63 -17.90
CA SER A 56 -7.67 7.31 -19.31
C SER A 56 -7.84 8.48 -20.30
N PRO A 57 -8.91 9.31 -20.24
CA PRO A 57 -9.02 10.46 -21.15
C PRO A 57 -8.13 11.65 -20.79
N LEU A 58 -7.52 11.67 -19.59
CA LEU A 58 -6.75 12.79 -19.07
C LEU A 58 -5.24 12.60 -19.22
N LEU A 59 -4.80 11.35 -19.37
CA LEU A 59 -3.40 10.97 -19.37
C LEU A 59 -3.05 10.22 -20.68
N PRO A 60 -1.76 10.14 -21.02
CA PRO A 60 -1.25 9.17 -21.98
C PRO A 60 -1.64 7.74 -21.60
N PRO A 61 -1.41 6.73 -22.48
CA PRO A 61 -1.75 5.35 -22.19
C PRO A 61 -1.34 4.90 -20.78
N VAL A 62 -2.35 4.52 -19.98
CA VAL A 62 -2.19 4.09 -18.59
C VAL A 62 -2.16 2.57 -18.55
N TYR A 63 -1.09 2.01 -18.01
CA TYR A 63 -0.90 0.56 -17.86
C TYR A 63 -0.93 0.19 -16.37
N SER A 64 -1.96 -0.54 -15.96
CA SER A 64 -2.07 -1.12 -14.62
C SER A 64 -1.33 -2.47 -14.60
N ILE A 65 -0.14 -2.50 -14.00
CA ILE A 65 0.75 -3.69 -13.97
C ILE A 65 0.91 -4.26 -12.56
N GLY A 66 -0.09 -4.09 -11.70
CA GLY A 66 -0.10 -4.58 -10.32
C GLY A 66 -0.82 -5.92 -10.14
N SER A 67 -0.63 -6.63 -9.04
CA SER A 67 0.35 -6.36 -7.99
C SER A 67 1.74 -6.80 -8.45
N LEU A 68 2.72 -5.88 -8.43
CA LEU A 68 4.09 -6.17 -8.85
C LEU A 68 4.69 -7.37 -8.11
N GLN A 69 4.40 -7.51 -6.81
CA GLN A 69 4.88 -8.65 -6.00
C GLN A 69 4.40 -9.99 -6.54
N LEU A 70 3.16 -10.06 -7.04
CA LEU A 70 2.61 -11.30 -7.60
C LEU A 70 3.17 -11.58 -9.00
N LEU A 71 3.40 -10.54 -9.81
CA LEU A 71 4.05 -10.69 -11.12
C LEU A 71 5.49 -11.19 -10.97
N LEU A 72 6.22 -10.72 -9.95
CA LEU A 72 7.59 -11.17 -9.67
C LEU A 72 7.67 -12.67 -9.35
N ASN A 73 6.64 -13.26 -8.73
CA ASN A 73 6.61 -14.72 -8.48
C ASN A 73 6.64 -15.55 -9.77
N ASN A 74 6.27 -14.97 -10.92
CA ASN A 74 6.32 -15.64 -12.21
C ASN A 74 7.69 -15.50 -12.91
N VAL A 75 8.59 -14.68 -12.37
CA VAL A 75 9.93 -14.47 -12.91
C VAL A 75 10.86 -15.56 -12.36
N LYS A 76 11.42 -16.37 -13.27
CA LYS A 76 12.25 -17.53 -12.93
C LYS A 76 13.76 -17.25 -13.00
N ASP A 77 14.13 -15.99 -13.27
CA ASP A 77 15.52 -15.59 -13.38
C ASP A 77 16.13 -15.46 -11.97
N GLU A 78 17.01 -16.40 -11.64
CA GLU A 78 17.70 -16.48 -10.36
C GLU A 78 18.68 -15.30 -10.16
N ASP A 79 19.22 -14.73 -11.24
CA ASP A 79 20.17 -13.61 -11.15
C ASP A 79 19.48 -12.34 -10.64
N LEU A 80 18.17 -12.19 -10.87
CA LEU A 80 17.38 -11.07 -10.36
C LEU A 80 17.16 -11.12 -8.85
N LYS A 81 17.38 -12.27 -8.18
CA LYS A 81 17.32 -12.35 -6.71
C LYS A 81 18.41 -11.53 -6.04
N LEU A 82 19.48 -11.18 -6.76
CA LEU A 82 20.54 -10.29 -6.30
C LEU A 82 20.09 -8.82 -6.24
N ILE A 83 19.00 -8.47 -6.93
CA ILE A 83 18.41 -7.13 -6.88
C ILE A 83 17.49 -7.06 -5.66
N GLY A 84 18.06 -6.65 -4.52
CA GLY A 84 17.29 -6.39 -3.31
C GLY A 84 16.27 -5.27 -3.50
N SER A 85 15.07 -5.44 -2.96
CA SER A 85 14.02 -4.40 -2.93
C SER A 85 13.87 -3.72 -1.57
N ASN A 86 14.68 -4.13 -0.58
CA ASN A 86 14.58 -3.65 0.79
C ASN A 86 15.46 -2.42 1.02
N LEU A 87 14.87 -1.41 1.66
CA LEU A 87 15.59 -0.20 2.10
C LEU A 87 16.47 -0.45 3.33
N TRP A 88 16.17 -1.51 4.09
CA TRP A 88 16.82 -1.87 5.34
C TRP A 88 17.26 -3.34 5.31
N LYS A 89 18.23 -3.69 6.16
CA LYS A 89 18.68 -5.08 6.31
C LYS A 89 17.53 -5.95 6.84
N GLU A 90 17.31 -7.07 6.19
CA GLU A 90 16.29 -8.05 6.59
C GLU A 90 16.68 -8.76 7.90
N GLU A 91 15.67 -9.01 8.74
CA GLU A 91 15.80 -9.76 9.98
C GLU A 91 14.88 -10.98 9.95
N SER A 92 15.46 -12.17 9.75
CA SER A 92 14.71 -13.42 9.56
C SER A 92 14.14 -14.01 10.86
N GLY A 93 14.64 -13.61 12.02
CA GLY A 93 14.22 -14.17 13.31
C GLY A 93 12.73 -13.97 13.61
N CYS A 94 12.09 -12.96 13.02
CA CYS A 94 10.65 -12.75 13.16
C CYS A 94 9.82 -13.85 12.47
N LEU A 95 10.33 -14.46 11.39
CA LEU A 95 9.67 -15.55 10.68
C LEU A 95 9.67 -16.84 11.51
N GLU A 96 10.81 -17.18 12.10
CA GLU A 96 10.94 -18.32 13.02
C GLU A 96 9.99 -18.18 14.22
N TRP A 97 9.85 -16.96 14.76
CA TRP A 97 8.90 -16.69 15.84
C TRP A 97 7.45 -16.84 15.37
N LEU A 98 7.09 -16.39 14.17
CA LEU A 98 5.76 -16.52 13.58
C LEU A 98 5.37 -17.99 13.35
N ASP A 99 6.31 -18.83 12.90
CA ASP A 99 6.09 -20.25 12.66
C ASP A 99 5.65 -21.00 13.92
N SER A 100 6.02 -20.50 15.10
CA SER A 100 5.59 -21.05 16.40
C SER A 100 4.15 -20.68 16.80
N LYS A 101 3.46 -19.80 16.06
CA LYS A 101 2.14 -19.27 16.42
C LYS A 101 1.02 -19.93 15.64
N LYS A 102 -0.19 -19.90 16.19
CA LYS A 102 -1.37 -20.42 15.48
C LYS A 102 -1.69 -19.52 14.28
N PRO A 103 -2.20 -20.08 13.16
CA PRO A 103 -2.67 -19.26 12.05
C PRO A 103 -3.70 -18.23 12.50
N ASN A 104 -3.58 -17.00 11.99
CA ASN A 104 -4.51 -15.89 12.27
C ASN A 104 -4.56 -15.45 13.75
N SER A 105 -3.49 -15.69 14.51
CA SER A 105 -3.43 -15.34 15.94
C SER A 105 -2.52 -14.14 16.27
N VAL A 106 -1.80 -13.62 15.26
CA VAL A 106 -0.81 -12.56 15.44
C VAL A 106 -1.26 -11.29 14.71
N VAL A 107 -1.23 -10.17 15.41
CA VAL A 107 -1.41 -8.83 14.83
C VAL A 107 -0.07 -8.33 14.31
N TYR A 108 0.03 -8.01 13.03
CA TYR A 108 1.21 -7.36 12.47
C TYR A 108 1.06 -5.85 12.50
N VAL A 109 2.03 -5.15 13.09
CA VAL A 109 2.05 -3.68 13.22
C VAL A 109 3.31 -3.15 12.56
N ASN A 110 3.16 -2.34 11.52
CA ASN A 110 4.25 -1.67 10.84
C ASN A 110 3.77 -0.35 10.24
N PHE A 111 4.50 0.73 10.50
CA PHE A 111 4.20 2.07 9.99
C PHE A 111 5.03 2.47 8.76
N GLY A 112 5.90 1.57 8.27
CA GLY A 112 6.78 1.80 7.14
C GLY A 112 8.07 2.55 7.50
N SER A 113 8.81 2.94 6.46
CA SER A 113 10.16 3.52 6.57
C SER A 113 10.19 5.05 6.65
N ILE A 114 9.10 5.73 6.30
CA ILE A 114 9.05 7.21 6.26
C ILE A 114 8.24 7.76 7.43
N THR A 115 7.22 7.01 7.86
CA THR A 115 6.37 7.40 8.97
C THR A 115 7.14 7.42 10.27
N VAL A 116 6.77 8.37 11.11
CA VAL A 116 7.54 8.79 12.25
C VAL A 116 6.50 9.42 13.21
N MET A 117 6.55 9.11 14.50
CA MET A 117 5.50 9.34 15.50
C MET A 117 6.03 10.10 16.72
N THR A 118 5.18 10.67 17.56
CA THR A 118 5.65 11.26 18.82
C THR A 118 5.90 10.18 19.87
N SER A 119 6.68 10.48 20.90
CA SER A 119 6.89 9.57 22.04
C SER A 119 5.57 9.26 22.76
N GLU A 120 4.65 10.23 22.88
CA GLU A 120 3.35 9.96 23.47
C GLU A 120 2.53 8.98 22.63
N GLN A 121 2.50 9.16 21.30
CA GLN A 121 1.80 8.24 20.39
C GLN A 121 2.38 6.83 20.49
N LEU A 122 3.71 6.69 20.54
CA LEU A 122 4.38 5.40 20.69
C LEU A 122 3.94 4.69 21.98
N VAL A 123 3.89 5.42 23.10
CA VAL A 123 3.45 4.90 24.40
C VAL A 123 1.99 4.46 24.37
N GLU A 124 1.11 5.25 23.76
CA GLU A 124 -0.32 4.89 23.63
C GLU A 124 -0.52 3.64 22.76
N PHE A 125 0.22 3.51 21.65
CA PHE A 125 0.21 2.29 20.84
C PHE A 125 0.73 1.07 21.59
N ALA A 126 1.85 1.23 22.32
CA ALA A 126 2.44 0.14 23.09
C ALA A 126 1.48 -0.38 24.16
N TRP A 127 0.86 0.53 24.92
CA TRP A 127 -0.12 0.14 25.94
C TRP A 127 -1.39 -0.44 25.33
N GLY A 128 -1.91 0.11 24.24
CA GLY A 128 -3.10 -0.43 23.59
C GLY A 128 -2.89 -1.84 23.03
N LEU A 129 -1.73 -2.10 22.43
CA LEU A 129 -1.34 -3.44 21.98
C LEU A 129 -1.20 -4.40 23.17
N ALA A 130 -0.51 -3.99 24.23
CA ALA A 130 -0.34 -4.81 25.42
C ALA A 130 -1.67 -5.15 26.10
N ASN A 131 -2.54 -4.15 26.29
CA ASN A 131 -3.84 -4.33 26.96
C ASN A 131 -4.79 -5.25 26.18
N SER A 132 -4.68 -5.29 24.84
CA SER A 132 -5.50 -6.16 24.00
C SER A 132 -5.36 -7.66 24.31
N ASN A 133 -4.29 -8.05 25.01
CA ASN A 133 -3.92 -9.45 25.27
C ASN A 133 -3.82 -10.31 23.99
N LYS A 134 -3.60 -9.67 22.83
CA LYS A 134 -3.33 -10.36 21.56
C LYS A 134 -1.84 -10.52 21.36
N THR A 135 -1.47 -11.62 20.71
CA THR A 135 -0.09 -11.77 20.24
C THR A 135 0.12 -10.78 19.11
N PHE A 136 1.21 -10.01 19.15
CA PHE A 136 1.53 -9.05 18.09
C PHE A 136 3.02 -9.10 17.72
N LEU A 137 3.29 -8.79 16.45
CA LEU A 137 4.62 -8.52 15.92
C LEU A 137 4.65 -7.05 15.51
N TRP A 138 5.43 -6.24 16.22
CA TRP A 138 5.55 -4.81 15.94
C TRP A 138 6.95 -4.48 15.45
N VAL A 139 7.05 -4.00 14.21
CA VAL A 139 8.28 -3.46 13.64
C VAL A 139 8.49 -2.04 14.18
N ILE A 140 9.43 -1.90 15.13
CA ILE A 140 9.85 -0.60 15.66
C ILE A 140 11.25 -0.29 15.14
N ARG A 141 11.44 0.94 14.66
CA ARG A 141 12.74 1.44 14.22
C ARG A 141 13.28 2.46 15.24
N PRO A 142 14.61 2.55 15.45
CA PRO A 142 15.18 3.54 16.36
C PRO A 142 14.85 5.00 16.00
N ASP A 143 14.62 5.28 14.71
CA ASP A 143 14.28 6.59 14.15
C ASP A 143 12.76 6.83 14.03
N LEU A 144 11.93 5.93 14.57
CA LEU A 144 10.48 6.00 14.44
C LEU A 144 9.87 7.21 15.18
N VAL A 145 10.63 7.98 15.98
CA VAL A 145 10.11 9.11 16.76
C VAL A 145 10.44 10.46 16.09
N ALA A 146 9.46 11.06 15.39
CA ALA A 146 9.32 12.47 14.91
C ALA A 146 8.43 12.68 13.62
N GLY A 147 7.07 12.74 13.73
CA GLY A 147 5.95 13.14 12.77
C GLY A 147 6.13 13.31 11.22
N ILE A 148 5.25 12.91 10.28
CA ILE A 148 3.79 12.60 10.19
C ILE A 148 3.51 11.68 8.95
N PRO A 149 2.49 10.79 8.94
CA PRO A 149 2.01 10.09 7.72
C PRO A 149 0.52 10.33 7.34
N ARG A 150 0.06 9.84 6.16
CA ARG A 150 -1.25 9.15 5.94
C ARG A 150 -1.53 8.71 4.49
N CYS A 151 -2.26 7.59 4.33
CA CYS A 151 -3.09 7.24 3.16
C CYS A 151 -4.22 6.26 3.57
N LYS A 152 -5.36 6.24 2.84
CA LYS A 152 -6.52 5.32 3.03
C LYS A 152 -7.26 5.02 1.72
N GLU A 153 -7.62 3.75 1.51
CA GLU A 153 -8.98 3.22 1.24
C GLU A 153 -8.87 1.68 1.08
N TRP A 154 -9.98 0.97 0.76
CA TRP A 154 -10.12 -0.49 0.40
C TRP A 154 -11.01 -1.34 1.33
N GLY A 155 -11.42 -0.82 2.50
CA GLY A 155 -12.37 -1.51 3.39
C GLY A 155 -11.86 -2.84 3.98
N ILE A 156 -10.53 -2.98 4.05
CA ILE A 156 -9.80 -4.10 4.66
C ILE A 156 -9.08 -3.68 5.96
N GLY A 157 -9.38 -2.48 6.47
CA GLY A 157 -8.73 -1.90 7.64
C GLY A 157 -9.61 -0.91 8.38
N MET A 158 -9.23 -0.59 9.62
CA MET A 158 -9.91 0.37 10.49
C MET A 158 -9.02 1.60 10.71
N GLU A 159 -9.64 2.74 10.98
CA GLU A 159 -8.92 3.97 11.30
C GLU A 159 -8.67 4.07 12.79
N ILE A 160 -7.46 4.50 13.14
CA ILE A 160 -7.11 4.99 14.48
C ILE A 160 -7.03 6.50 14.39
N ASN A 161 -7.59 7.20 15.39
CA ASN A 161 -7.53 8.66 15.48
C ASN A 161 -6.08 9.18 15.40
N SER A 162 -5.90 10.37 14.82
CA SER A 162 -4.59 11.05 14.81
C SER A 162 -4.04 11.33 16.21
N ASN A 163 -4.92 11.53 17.18
CA ASN A 163 -4.59 11.60 18.60
C ASN A 163 -4.86 10.23 19.24
N VAL A 164 -4.08 9.23 18.83
CA VAL A 164 -4.22 7.84 19.29
C VAL A 164 -4.31 7.76 20.82
N LYS A 165 -5.24 6.93 21.28
CA LYS A 165 -5.41 6.56 22.69
C LYS A 165 -5.33 5.05 22.83
N ARG A 166 -4.69 4.57 23.89
CA ARG A 166 -4.49 3.14 24.16
C ARG A 166 -5.81 2.35 24.14
N ASP A 167 -6.88 2.90 24.72
CA ASP A 167 -8.18 2.24 24.79
C ASP A 167 -8.79 2.05 23.39
N GLU A 168 -8.55 3.00 22.48
CA GLU A 168 -8.99 2.91 21.08
C GLU A 168 -8.19 1.84 20.34
N VAL A 169 -6.86 1.83 20.50
CA VAL A 169 -5.99 0.80 19.90
C VAL A 169 -6.37 -0.59 20.39
N GLU A 170 -6.55 -0.74 21.70
CA GLU A 170 -7.00 -1.97 22.35
C GLU A 170 -8.33 -2.46 21.75
N SER A 171 -9.35 -1.60 21.76
CA SER A 171 -10.68 -1.95 21.24
C SER A 171 -10.63 -2.34 19.77
N LEU A 172 -9.86 -1.63 18.95
CA LEU A 172 -9.75 -1.93 17.52
C LEU A 172 -8.99 -3.22 17.26
N VAL A 173 -7.93 -3.51 18.03
CA VAL A 173 -7.19 -4.78 17.94
C VAL A 173 -8.09 -5.95 18.33
N ILE A 174 -8.88 -5.82 19.40
CA ILE A 174 -9.84 -6.84 19.80
C ILE A 174 -10.92 -7.01 18.74
N GLU A 175 -11.50 -5.92 18.23
CA GLU A 175 -12.51 -5.97 17.17
C GLU A 175 -11.96 -6.64 15.90
N LEU A 176 -10.74 -6.33 15.49
CA LEU A 176 -10.10 -6.93 14.33
C LEU A 176 -9.95 -8.45 14.47
N MET A 177 -9.53 -8.91 15.65
CA MET A 177 -9.13 -10.29 15.88
C MET A 177 -10.29 -11.21 16.24
N ASP A 178 -11.25 -10.71 17.02
CA ASP A 178 -12.27 -11.57 17.65
C ASP A 178 -13.69 -11.34 17.11
N SER A 179 -13.97 -10.18 16.51
CA SER A 179 -15.33 -9.85 16.09
C SER A 179 -15.70 -10.43 14.73
N ASP A 180 -17.01 -10.51 14.47
CA ASP A 180 -17.51 -10.89 13.15
C ASP A 180 -17.17 -9.85 12.07
N LYS A 181 -17.02 -8.57 12.46
CA LYS A 181 -16.52 -7.52 11.56
C LYS A 181 -15.09 -7.81 11.13
N GLY A 182 -14.23 -8.26 12.06
CA GLY A 182 -12.88 -8.75 11.79
C GLY A 182 -12.86 -9.88 10.75
N LYS A 183 -13.73 -10.89 10.94
CA LYS A 183 -13.89 -12.01 10.00
C LYS A 183 -14.37 -11.55 8.63
N GLN A 184 -15.31 -10.61 8.57
CA GLN A 184 -15.80 -10.03 7.31
C GLN A 184 -14.70 -9.27 6.57
N MET A 185 -13.92 -8.44 7.26
CA MET A 185 -12.77 -7.73 6.69
C MET A 185 -11.75 -8.71 6.10
N LYS A 186 -11.44 -9.78 6.83
CA LYS A 186 -10.54 -10.84 6.36
C LYS A 186 -11.09 -11.54 5.12
N LYS A 187 -12.37 -11.92 5.10
CA LYS A 187 -13.00 -12.55 3.93
C LYS A 187 -12.85 -11.66 2.69
N LYS A 188 -13.13 -10.37 2.83
CA LYS A 188 -12.98 -9.39 1.75
C LYS A 188 -11.53 -9.25 1.30
N ALA A 189 -10.57 -9.23 2.22
CA ALA A 189 -9.15 -9.20 1.88
C ALA A 189 -8.71 -10.43 1.07
N MET A 190 -9.25 -11.61 1.38
CA MET A 190 -8.99 -12.83 0.62
C MET A 190 -9.61 -12.81 -0.77
N GLU A 191 -10.80 -12.22 -0.92
CA GLU A 191 -11.43 -11.98 -2.23
C GLU A 191 -10.56 -11.06 -3.09
N TRP A 192 -10.10 -9.94 -2.52
CA TRP A 192 -9.17 -9.04 -3.23
C TRP A 192 -7.84 -9.69 -3.58
N ARG A 193 -7.28 -10.52 -2.68
CA ARG A 193 -6.05 -11.26 -2.96
C ARG A 193 -6.23 -12.18 -4.16
N LYS A 194 -7.34 -12.92 -4.22
CA LYS A 194 -7.66 -13.80 -5.35
C LYS A 194 -7.75 -13.01 -6.66
N MET A 195 -8.43 -11.86 -6.66
CA MET A 195 -8.51 -11.00 -7.85
C MET A 195 -7.14 -10.48 -8.29
N ALA A 196 -6.25 -10.16 -7.35
CA ALA A 196 -4.89 -9.75 -7.66
C ALA A 196 -4.04 -10.92 -8.23
N GLU A 197 -4.21 -12.13 -7.71
CA GLU A 197 -3.57 -13.36 -8.23
C GLU A 197 -4.03 -13.64 -9.67
N GLU A 198 -5.34 -13.53 -9.94
CA GLU A 198 -5.91 -13.68 -11.28
C GLU A 198 -5.41 -12.59 -12.25
N ALA A 199 -5.36 -11.33 -11.82
CA ALA A 199 -4.84 -10.23 -12.64
C ALA A 199 -3.34 -10.39 -12.98
N ALA A 200 -2.56 -10.96 -12.05
CA ALA A 200 -1.14 -11.22 -12.23
C ALA A 200 -0.82 -12.56 -12.92
N ALA A 201 -1.84 -13.37 -13.26
CA ALA A 201 -1.64 -14.67 -13.90
C ALA A 201 -0.94 -14.53 -15.26
N SER A 202 0.00 -15.44 -15.54
CA SER A 202 1.03 -15.26 -16.57
C SER A 202 0.57 -15.39 -18.03
N SER A 203 -0.67 -15.77 -18.34
CA SER A 203 -1.12 -15.92 -19.74
C SER A 203 -2.39 -15.15 -20.06
N ASP A 204 -3.29 -15.01 -19.09
CA ASP A 204 -4.63 -14.43 -19.22
C ASP A 204 -4.89 -13.28 -18.24
N GLY A 205 -3.96 -13.04 -17.30
CA GLY A 205 -4.08 -11.96 -16.32
C GLY A 205 -3.97 -10.58 -16.97
N SER A 206 -4.90 -9.69 -16.60
CA SER A 206 -4.99 -8.33 -17.14
C SER A 206 -3.73 -7.50 -16.92
N SER A 207 -3.06 -7.67 -15.78
CA SER A 207 -1.81 -6.96 -15.46
C SER A 207 -0.62 -7.51 -16.23
N PHE A 208 -0.57 -8.83 -16.45
CA PHE A 208 0.45 -9.44 -17.31
C PHE A 208 0.30 -8.99 -18.77
N GLN A 209 -0.93 -8.98 -19.29
CA GLN A 209 -1.22 -8.45 -20.63
C GLN A 209 -0.89 -6.96 -20.74
N SER A 210 -1.21 -6.17 -19.72
CA SER A 210 -0.87 -4.74 -19.68
C SER A 210 0.64 -4.51 -19.72
N LEU A 211 1.42 -5.34 -19.01
CA LEU A 211 2.88 -5.32 -19.08
C LEU A 211 3.40 -5.63 -20.49
N ASN A 212 2.87 -6.67 -21.14
CA ASN A 212 3.24 -7.00 -22.53
C ASN A 212 2.87 -5.88 -23.51
N ASN A 213 1.70 -5.26 -23.33
CA ASN A 213 1.28 -4.14 -24.15
C ASN A 213 2.22 -2.95 -23.97
N LEU A 214 2.59 -2.60 -22.73
CA LEU A 214 3.58 -1.57 -22.44
C LEU A 214 4.91 -1.85 -23.16
N ILE A 215 5.44 -3.07 -23.05
CA ILE A 215 6.71 -3.46 -23.69
C ILE A 215 6.62 -3.28 -25.21
N ASN A 216 5.58 -3.82 -25.83
CA ASN A 216 5.46 -3.82 -27.29
C ASN A 216 5.11 -2.44 -27.86
N GLN A 217 4.24 -1.69 -27.19
CA GLN A 217 3.64 -0.46 -27.71
C GLN A 217 4.39 0.79 -27.29
N ALA A 218 5.12 0.78 -26.16
CA ALA A 218 5.78 1.96 -25.63
C ALA A 218 7.31 1.83 -25.53
N LEU A 219 7.87 0.62 -25.32
CA LEU A 219 9.32 0.44 -25.17
C LEU A 219 9.99 -0.02 -26.47
N LEU A 220 9.42 -1.02 -27.15
CA LEU A 220 9.99 -1.58 -28.38
C LEU A 220 9.58 -0.79 -29.63
N SER A 221 8.40 -0.19 -29.67
CA SER A 221 7.96 0.66 -30.79
C SER A 221 8.84 1.90 -30.97
N SER A 222 9.27 2.52 -29.87
CA SER A 222 10.18 3.67 -29.84
C SER A 222 11.62 3.34 -30.27
N SER A 223 12.01 2.06 -30.28
CA SER A 223 13.32 1.61 -30.76
C SER A 223 13.38 1.34 -32.26
N ARG A 224 12.24 1.44 -32.96
CA ARG A 224 12.12 1.20 -34.41
C ARG A 224 12.01 2.48 -35.23
N ASN A 225 12.08 3.65 -34.61
CA ASN A 225 12.06 4.96 -35.27
C ASN A 225 13.38 5.70 -35.07
#